data_AF-A0A0E3PXB7-F1
#
_entry.id   AF-A0A0E3PXB7-F1
#
_cell.length_a   1.000
_cell.length_b   1.000
_cell.length_c   1.000
_cell.angle_alpha   90.00
_cell.angle_beta   90.00
_cell.angle_gamma   90.00
#
_symmetry.space_group_name_H-M   'P 1'
#
loop_
_entity.id
_entity.type
_entity.pdbx_description
1 polymer ?
#
loop_
_entity_poly.entity_id
_entity_poly.type
_entity_poly.pdbx_seq_one_letter_code
_entity_poly.pdbx_strand_id
1 'polypeptide(L)' 'MNISIRLEEEKDFKIVEYMTREAFWDLYKPGCDEHLVLHKIRKVPVFVKELDFVACDEDTIVGNIIY' A
#
# COMPACT_ATOMS: atom_id res chain seq x y z
N MET A 1 18.19 -8.21 3.98
CA MET A 1 16.78 -8.29 3.54
C MET A 1 16.21 -9.60 4.01
N ASN A 2 15.42 -9.54 5.06
CA ASN A 2 14.61 -10.66 5.52
C ASN A 2 13.15 -10.24 5.39
N ILE A 3 12.57 -10.47 4.21
CA ILE A 3 11.24 -9.98 3.88
C ILE A 3 10.20 -10.91 4.50
N SER A 4 9.37 -10.34 5.37
CA SER A 4 8.16 -10.98 5.86
C SER A 4 6.94 -10.43 5.11
N ILE A 5 5.93 -11.27 4.91
CA ILE A 5 4.66 -10.89 4.29
C ILE A 5 3.56 -11.13 5.31
N ARG A 6 2.69 -10.14 5.52
CA ARG A 6 1.52 -10.24 6.40
C ARG A 6 0.35 -9.46 5.84
N LEU A 7 -0.84 -9.73 6.35
CA LEU A 7 -2.02 -8.91 6.05
C LEU A 7 -1.79 -7.47 6.51
N GLU A 8 -2.31 -6.52 5.74
CA GLU A 8 -2.36 -5.12 6.10
C GLU A 8 -3.35 -4.91 7.27
N GLU A 9 -2.96 -4.08 8.24
CA GLU A 9 -3.84 -3.62 9.31
C GLU A 9 -4.14 -2.12 9.16
N GLU A 10 -5.23 -1.63 9.75
CA GLU A 10 -5.63 -0.21 9.62
C GLU A 10 -4.56 0.78 10.09
N LYS A 11 -3.69 0.36 11.02
CA LYS A 11 -2.55 1.16 11.50
C LYS A 11 -1.50 1.40 10.40
N ASP A 12 -1.45 0.54 9.39
CA ASP A 12 -0.48 0.58 8.30
C ASP A 12 -0.93 1.51 7.15
N PHE A 13 -2.23 1.80 7.04
CA PHE A 13 -2.82 2.49 5.87
C PHE A 13 -2.08 3.77 5.50
N LYS A 14 -1.77 4.62 6.50
CA LYS A 14 -1.06 5.88 6.26
C LYS A 14 0.36 5.66 5.74
N ILE A 15 1.05 4.65 6.27
CA ILE A 15 2.43 4.30 5.86
C ILE A 15 2.41 3.76 4.44
N VAL A 16 1.46 2.87 4.13
CA VAL A 16 1.31 2.29 2.78
C VAL A 16 0.89 3.33 1.75
N GLU A 17 -0.04 4.23 2.08
CA GLU A 17 -0.41 5.34 1.20
C GLU A 17 0.78 6.27 0.93
N TYR A 18 1.58 6.59 1.95
CA TYR A 18 2.80 7.39 1.79
C TYR A 18 3.84 6.67 0.92
N MET A 19 4.15 5.41 1.23
CA MET A 19 5.10 4.60 0.46
C MET A 19 4.67 4.45 -0.99
N THR A 20 3.38 4.21 -1.24
CA THR A 20 2.81 4.14 -2.60
C THR A 20 2.93 5.49 -3.30
N ARG A 21 2.71 6.60 -2.59
CA ARG A 21 2.91 7.93 -3.17
C ARG A 21 4.36 8.11 -3.63
N GLU A 22 5.33 7.83 -2.76
CA GLU A 22 6.76 7.99 -3.07
C GLU A 22 7.21 7.09 -4.23
N ALA A 23 6.69 5.86 -4.30
CA ALA A 23 7.05 4.91 -5.36
C ALA A 23 6.63 5.37 -6.76
N PHE A 24 5.58 6.20 -6.85
CA PHE A 24 5.01 6.66 -8.12
C PHE A 24 5.16 8.17 -8.36
N TRP A 25 5.73 8.91 -7.40
CA TRP A 25 5.83 10.37 -7.47
C TRP A 25 6.65 10.83 -8.67
N ASP A 26 6.05 11.66 -9.53
CA ASP A 26 6.68 12.22 -10.74
C ASP A 26 7.21 11.15 -11.73
N LEU A 27 6.77 9.89 -11.60
CA LEU A 27 7.23 8.80 -12.47
C LEU A 27 6.53 8.81 -13.84
N TYR A 28 5.21 8.99 -13.85
CA TYR A 28 4.38 8.97 -15.07
C TYR A 28 3.78 10.35 -15.41
N LYS A 29 3.61 11.22 -14.43
CA LYS A 29 3.03 12.57 -14.55
C LYS A 29 3.45 13.42 -13.35
N PRO A 30 3.30 14.75 -13.38
CA PRO A 30 3.46 15.56 -12.17
C PRO A 30 2.57 15.07 -11.02
N GLY A 31 3.17 14.73 -9.89
CA GLY A 31 2.55 14.04 -8.76
C GLY A 31 2.26 12.56 -9.07
N CYS A 32 1.24 11.99 -8.43
CA CYS A 32 0.76 10.63 -8.66
C CYS A 32 -0.66 10.48 -8.09
N ASP A 33 -1.42 9.45 -8.50
CA ASP A 33 -2.77 9.18 -7.99
C ASP A 33 -2.87 7.82 -7.28
N GLU A 34 -1.83 7.00 -7.34
CA GLU A 34 -1.82 5.59 -6.95
C GLU A 34 -2.15 5.44 -5.46
N HIS A 35 -1.62 6.33 -4.62
CA HIS A 35 -1.97 6.41 -3.19
C HIS A 35 -3.46 6.71 -2.96
N LEU A 36 -4.07 7.55 -3.79
CA LEU A 36 -5.51 7.87 -3.72
C LEU A 36 -6.38 6.71 -4.22
N VAL A 37 -5.94 6.01 -5.27
CA VAL A 37 -6.63 4.80 -5.77
C VAL A 37 -6.65 3.74 -4.68
N LEU A 38 -5.51 3.46 -4.07
CA LEU A 38 -5.36 2.53 -2.96
C LEU A 38 -6.27 2.90 -1.77
N HIS A 39 -6.33 4.18 -1.38
CA HIS A 39 -7.26 4.67 -0.35
C HIS A 39 -8.73 4.39 -0.69
N LYS A 40 -9.10 4.54 -1.97
CA LYS A 40 -10.48 4.32 -2.44
C LYS A 40 -10.84 2.84 -2.53
N ILE A 41 -9.91 1.97 -2.92
CA ILE A 41 -10.14 0.52 -3.02
C ILE A 41 -10.60 -0.04 -1.66
N ARG A 42 -9.96 0.34 -0.55
CA ARG A 42 -10.38 -0.12 0.79
C ARG A 42 -11.83 0.23 1.18
N LYS A 43 -12.47 1.16 0.47
CA LYS A 43 -13.84 1.61 0.72
C LYS A 43 -14.86 0.99 -0.23
N VAL A 44 -14.43 0.24 -1.25
CA VAL A 44 -15.39 -0.40 -2.16
C VAL A 44 -16.02 -1.63 -1.49
N PRO A 45 -17.32 -1.93 -1.73
CA PRO A 45 -17.98 -3.07 -1.10
C PRO A 45 -17.39 -4.44 -1.44
N VAL A 46 -16.63 -4.52 -2.54
CA VAL A 46 -16.03 -5.75 -3.08
C VAL A 46 -14.56 -5.91 -2.72
N PHE A 47 -14.04 -5.06 -1.83
CA PHE A 47 -12.66 -5.12 -1.37
C PHE A 47 -12.38 -6.44 -0.63
N VAL A 48 -11.29 -7.12 -0.99
CA VAL A 48 -10.92 -8.42 -0.40
C VAL A 48 -9.80 -8.25 0.61
N LYS A 49 -10.17 -7.98 1.87
CA LYS A 49 -9.22 -7.74 2.96
C LYS A 49 -8.25 -8.90 3.18
N GLU A 50 -8.69 -10.13 2.92
CA GLU A 50 -7.88 -11.35 3.03
C GLU A 50 -6.78 -11.45 1.97
N LEU A 51 -6.79 -10.56 0.97
CA LEU A 51 -5.79 -10.46 -0.09
C LEU A 51 -4.98 -9.15 -0.02
N ASP A 52 -5.18 -8.31 1.00
CA ASP A 52 -4.42 -7.09 1.20
C ASP A 52 -3.15 -7.39 2.03
N PHE A 53 -2.00 -7.40 1.36
CA PHE A 53 -0.73 -7.78 1.96
C PHE A 53 0.28 -6.66 1.93
N VAL A 54 1.12 -6.61 2.95
CA VAL A 54 2.32 -5.77 3.02
C VAL A 54 3.58 -6.64 3.10
N ALA A 55 4.64 -6.17 2.44
CA ALA A 55 5.99 -6.70 2.59
C ALA A 55 6.74 -5.84 3.61
N CYS A 56 7.36 -6.48 4.60
CA CYS A 56 8.10 -5.83 5.67
C CYS A 56 9.56 -6.30 5.67
N ASP A 57 10.51 -5.38 5.62
CA ASP A 57 11.92 -5.61 5.96
C ASP A 57 12.14 -5.06 7.37
N GLU A 58 12.33 -5.98 8.32
CA GLU A 58 12.30 -5.67 9.76
C GLU A 58 10.97 -4.95 10.14
N ASP A 59 11.05 -3.73 10.69
CA ASP A 59 9.89 -2.93 11.10
C ASP A 59 9.40 -1.97 10.01
N THR A 60 10.01 -2.01 8.82
CA THR A 60 9.70 -1.08 7.72
C THR A 60 8.85 -1.76 6.65
N ILE A 61 7.71 -1.14 6.32
CA ILE A 61 6.90 -1.57 5.18
C ILE A 61 7.58 -1.09 3.89
N VAL A 62 7.88 -2.04 3.00
CA VAL A 62 8.61 -1.82 1.74
C VAL A 62 7.80 -2.18 0.49
N GLY A 63 6.59 -2.71 0.66
CA GLY A 63 5.68 -3.00 -0.44
C GLY A 63 4.26 -3.27 0.03
N ASN A 64 3.30 -3.10 -0.88
CA ASN A 64 1.89 -3.43 -0.68
C ASN A 64 1.33 -4.04 -1.98
N ILE A 65 0.37 -4.95 -1.81
CA ILE A 65 -0.49 -5.43 -2.89
C ILE A 65 -1.91 -5.52 -2.36
N ILE A 66 -2.86 -4.96 -3.12
CA ILE A 66 -4.26 -4.78 -2.75
C ILE A 66 -5.15 -5.29 -3.89
N TYR A 67 -6.29 -5.90 -3.55
CA TYR A 67 -7.26 -6.48 -4.49
C TYR A 67 -8.69 -6.01 -4.22
#